data_AF-A0A354G0D8-F1
#
_entry.id   AF-A0A354G0D8-F1
#
_cell.length_a   1.000
_cell.length_b   1.000
_cell.length_c   1.000
_cell.angle_alpha   90.00
_cell.angle_beta   90.00
_cell.angle_gamma   90.00
#
_symmetry.space_group_name_H-M   'P 1'
#
loop_
_entity.id
_entity.type
_entity.pdbx_description
1 polymer ?
#
loop_
_entity_poly.entity_id
_entity_poly.type
_entity_poly.pdbx_seq_one_letter_code
_entity_poly.pdbx_strand_id
1 'polypeptide(L)'
;MNNYNLRLLDNSEVIKWCYEGVTDISLKNTESEKKLKESKEIEKEWGNSVMNTTDGKQWTTLLCQNLVMEALVRLGRKNVRQTTAKKSTLRDKKYDPDLECDEFVYEVKGRSWSTPGTAGEKILGVPLKYGELPRLYKKPLQIVLVGYQEYEAREKFAFGDLLDKNNQTTELRDSLAFYKEHNIEYVAFTDILKKIGFDYGCWN
;
A
#
# COMPACT_ATOMS: atom_id res chain seq x y z
N MET A 1 -8.72 16.25 -13.42
CA MET A 1 -9.50 15.30 -14.25
C MET A 1 -9.79 14.08 -13.39
N ASN A 2 -11.02 13.92 -12.91
CA ASN A 2 -11.44 12.79 -12.09
C ASN A 2 -11.82 11.63 -13.01
N ASN A 3 -10.87 10.74 -13.29
CA ASN A 3 -11.10 9.52 -14.07
C ASN A 3 -11.31 8.34 -13.11
N TYR A 4 -12.33 8.42 -12.26
CA TYR A 4 -12.66 7.36 -11.26
C TYR A 4 -13.43 6.17 -11.86
N ASN A 5 -13.26 5.92 -13.16
CA ASN A 5 -13.94 4.84 -13.89
C ASN A 5 -12.99 3.68 -14.23
N LEU A 6 -11.84 3.60 -13.57
CA LEU A 6 -11.01 2.40 -13.64
C LEU A 6 -11.64 1.37 -12.69
N ARG A 7 -12.37 0.41 -13.25
CA ARG A 7 -12.87 -0.78 -12.54
C ARG A 7 -11.71 -1.75 -12.32
N LEU A 8 -10.70 -1.32 -11.57
CA LEU A 8 -9.45 -2.07 -11.37
C LEU A 8 -9.73 -3.37 -10.63
N LEU A 9 -10.64 -3.35 -9.66
CA LEU A 9 -11.04 -4.55 -8.92
C LEU A 9 -11.83 -5.56 -9.76
N ASP A 10 -12.35 -5.17 -10.93
CA ASP A 10 -12.97 -6.12 -11.87
C ASP A 10 -11.94 -6.80 -12.78
N ASN A 11 -10.67 -6.38 -12.75
CA ASN A 11 -9.59 -7.00 -13.50
C ASN A 11 -8.87 -8.05 -12.63
N SER A 12 -9.05 -9.33 -12.98
CA SER A 12 -8.45 -10.46 -12.25
C SER A 12 -6.92 -10.44 -12.25
N GLU A 13 -6.27 -9.91 -13.29
CA GLU A 13 -4.81 -9.76 -13.32
C GLU A 13 -4.33 -8.72 -12.30
N VAL A 14 -5.10 -7.65 -12.11
CA VAL A 14 -4.78 -6.61 -11.11
C VAL A 14 -4.99 -7.15 -9.69
N ILE A 15 -6.05 -7.92 -9.47
CA ILE A 15 -6.25 -8.62 -8.20
C ILE A 15 -5.08 -9.58 -7.95
N LYS A 16 -4.72 -10.41 -8.94
CA LYS A 16 -3.57 -11.31 -8.86
C LYS A 16 -2.27 -10.55 -8.54
N TRP A 17 -2.05 -9.40 -9.18
CA TRP A 17 -0.88 -8.56 -8.95
C TRP A 17 -0.71 -8.09 -7.49
N CYS A 18 -1.82 -7.97 -6.75
CA CYS A 18 -1.77 -7.62 -5.34
C CYS A 18 -1.12 -8.71 -4.48
N TYR A 19 -1.13 -9.97 -4.93
CA TYR A 19 -0.58 -11.14 -4.23
C TYR A 19 0.74 -11.62 -4.84
N GLU A 20 0.97 -11.44 -6.14
CA GLU A 20 2.18 -11.90 -6.81
C GLU A 20 2.55 -11.03 -8.01
N GLY A 21 3.80 -11.13 -8.48
CA GLY A 21 4.24 -10.41 -9.67
C GLY A 21 3.55 -10.87 -10.95
N VAL A 22 3.58 -10.02 -11.99
CA VAL A 22 3.06 -10.41 -13.31
C VAL A 22 3.98 -11.35 -14.10
N THR A 23 5.16 -11.65 -13.55
CA THR A 23 6.10 -12.60 -14.14
C THR A 23 6.57 -13.59 -13.08
N ASP A 24 7.06 -14.75 -13.53
CA ASP A 24 7.66 -15.75 -12.65
C ASP A 24 8.92 -15.22 -11.94
N ILE A 25 9.57 -14.17 -12.46
CA ILE A 25 10.80 -13.61 -11.89
C ILE A 25 10.47 -12.35 -11.10
N SER A 26 10.78 -12.33 -9.82
CA SER A 26 10.54 -11.17 -8.96
C SER A 26 11.56 -11.07 -7.83
N LEU A 27 11.48 -9.98 -7.07
CA LEU A 27 12.22 -9.78 -5.83
C LEU A 27 11.90 -10.82 -4.74
N LYS A 28 10.88 -11.67 -4.95
CA LYS A 28 10.56 -12.81 -4.07
C LYS A 28 11.52 -13.98 -4.30
N ASN A 29 12.00 -14.19 -5.53
CA ASN A 29 12.70 -15.44 -5.90
C ASN A 29 14.02 -15.24 -6.66
N THR A 30 14.46 -14.01 -6.88
CA THR A 30 15.79 -13.76 -7.43
C THR A 30 16.40 -12.45 -6.94
N GLU A 31 17.73 -12.43 -6.89
CA GLU A 31 18.56 -11.23 -6.69
C GLU A 31 19.31 -10.86 -7.98
N SER A 32 19.10 -11.59 -9.09
CA SER A 32 19.80 -11.33 -10.34
C SER A 32 19.33 -10.03 -10.98
N GLU A 33 20.19 -9.01 -10.98
CA GLU A 33 19.90 -7.69 -11.57
C GLU A 33 19.46 -7.79 -13.03
N LYS A 34 20.08 -8.67 -13.82
CA LYS A 34 19.74 -8.88 -15.23
C LYS A 34 18.29 -9.38 -15.38
N LYS A 35 17.93 -10.42 -14.63
CA LYS A 35 16.58 -11.01 -14.68
C LYS A 35 15.52 -10.04 -14.14
N LEU A 36 15.84 -9.31 -13.07
CA LEU A 36 14.96 -8.28 -12.51
C LEU A 36 14.75 -7.11 -13.48
N LYS A 37 15.76 -6.73 -14.25
CA LYS A 37 15.63 -5.69 -15.27
C LYS A 37 14.63 -6.09 -16.37
N GLU A 38 14.70 -7.34 -16.84
CA GLU A 38 13.75 -7.89 -17.82
C GLU A 38 12.32 -7.93 -17.24
N SER A 39 12.15 -8.48 -16.03
CA SER A 39 10.87 -8.51 -15.31
C SER A 39 10.29 -7.11 -15.08
N LYS A 40 11.15 -6.12 -14.79
CA LYS A 40 10.76 -4.74 -14.55
C LYS A 40 10.18 -4.05 -15.77
N GLU A 41 10.75 -4.26 -16.95
CA GLU A 41 10.17 -3.66 -18.16
C GLU A 41 8.82 -4.32 -18.49
N ILE A 42 8.68 -5.64 -18.33
CA ILE A 42 7.40 -6.34 -18.49
C ILE A 42 6.35 -5.81 -17.51
N GLU A 43 6.68 -5.71 -16.21
CA GLU A 43 5.76 -5.21 -15.19
C GLU A 43 5.39 -3.75 -15.41
N LYS A 44 6.33 -2.94 -15.91
CA LYS A 44 6.08 -1.54 -16.27
C LYS A 44 5.16 -1.41 -17.48
N GLU A 45 5.36 -2.22 -18.53
CA GLU A 45 4.48 -2.25 -19.71
C GLU A 45 3.07 -2.68 -19.32
N TRP A 46 2.95 -3.75 -18.53
CA TRP A 46 1.68 -4.19 -17.96
C TRP A 46 1.00 -3.07 -17.15
N GLY A 47 1.72 -2.45 -16.21
CA GLY A 47 1.17 -1.40 -15.35
C GLY A 47 0.72 -0.17 -16.13
N ASN A 48 1.48 0.23 -17.15
CA ASN A 48 1.11 1.31 -18.06
C ASN A 48 -0.15 0.97 -18.88
N SER A 49 -0.29 -0.28 -19.33
CA SER A 49 -1.48 -0.78 -20.03
C SER A 49 -2.72 -0.74 -19.12
N VAL A 50 -2.63 -1.28 -17.91
CA VAL A 50 -3.72 -1.25 -16.91
C VAL A 50 -4.15 0.19 -16.60
N MET A 51 -3.20 1.11 -16.46
CA MET A 51 -3.47 2.49 -16.10
C MET A 51 -3.82 3.39 -17.29
N ASN A 52 -3.76 2.87 -18.53
CA ASN A 52 -3.86 3.66 -19.76
C ASN A 52 -2.92 4.89 -19.77
N THR A 53 -1.68 4.71 -19.29
CA THR A 53 -0.65 5.76 -19.25
C THR A 53 0.52 5.44 -20.16
N THR A 54 0.98 6.40 -20.96
CA THR A 54 2.22 6.28 -21.75
C THR A 54 3.40 6.78 -20.91
N ASP A 55 4.45 5.97 -20.75
CA ASP A 55 5.70 6.33 -20.05
C ASP A 55 5.54 6.83 -18.60
N GLY A 56 4.51 6.36 -17.90
CA GLY A 56 4.22 6.77 -16.53
C GLY A 56 5.38 6.45 -15.58
N LYS A 57 6.18 7.46 -15.20
CA LYS A 57 7.26 7.34 -14.20
C LYS A 57 6.75 6.87 -12.82
N GLN A 58 5.43 6.85 -12.58
CA GLN A 58 4.80 6.54 -11.30
C GLN A 58 3.52 5.69 -11.44
N TRP A 59 3.44 4.80 -12.44
CA TRP A 59 2.27 3.95 -12.65
C TRP A 59 1.87 3.16 -11.38
N THR A 60 2.85 2.66 -10.61
CA THR A 60 2.59 1.88 -9.38
C THR A 60 1.92 2.73 -8.30
N THR A 61 2.33 3.98 -8.14
CA THR A 61 1.71 4.90 -7.17
C THR A 61 0.24 5.12 -7.49
N LEU A 62 -0.06 5.43 -8.76
CA LEU A 62 -1.43 5.67 -9.21
C LEU A 62 -2.29 4.41 -9.15
N LEU A 63 -1.73 3.26 -9.57
CA LEU A 63 -2.41 1.97 -9.49
C LEU A 63 -2.81 1.66 -8.04
N CYS A 64 -1.87 1.74 -7.10
CA CYS A 64 -2.13 1.41 -5.70
C CYS A 64 -3.09 2.40 -5.05
N GLN A 65 -2.97 3.70 -5.29
CA GLN A 65 -3.92 4.69 -4.76
C GLN A 65 -5.34 4.45 -5.28
N ASN A 66 -5.50 4.19 -6.59
CA ASN A 66 -6.80 3.93 -7.19
C ASN A 66 -7.40 2.61 -6.70
N LEU A 67 -6.59 1.55 -6.56
CA LEU A 67 -7.01 0.28 -5.98
C LEU A 67 -7.55 0.44 -4.57
N VAL A 68 -6.80 1.13 -3.70
CA VAL A 68 -7.23 1.38 -2.32
C VAL A 68 -8.51 2.20 -2.30
N MET A 69 -8.60 3.25 -3.11
CA MET A 69 -9.81 4.05 -3.19
C MET A 69 -11.04 3.23 -3.60
N GLU A 70 -10.94 2.43 -4.66
CA GLU A 70 -12.04 1.58 -5.14
C GLU A 70 -12.43 0.54 -4.07
N ALA A 71 -11.45 -0.07 -3.42
CA ALA A 71 -11.68 -1.07 -2.38
C ALA A 71 -12.36 -0.46 -1.15
N LEU A 72 -11.97 0.75 -0.74
CA LEU A 72 -12.62 1.45 0.37
C LEU A 72 -14.08 1.79 0.06
N VAL A 73 -14.40 2.16 -1.19
CA VAL A 73 -15.78 2.37 -1.63
C VAL A 73 -16.57 1.06 -1.58
N ARG A 74 -16.03 -0.05 -2.09
CA ARG A 74 -16.67 -1.38 -2.03
C ARG A 74 -16.82 -1.89 -0.60
N LEU A 75 -15.90 -1.54 0.30
CA LEU A 75 -15.98 -1.84 1.74
C LEU A 75 -17.09 -1.04 2.44
N GLY A 76 -17.72 -0.06 1.75
CA GLY A 76 -18.81 0.74 2.29
C GLY A 76 -18.37 2.00 3.02
N ARG A 77 -17.10 2.44 2.87
CA ARG A 77 -16.63 3.71 3.44
C ARG A 77 -17.34 4.88 2.77
N LYS A 78 -17.81 5.82 3.60
CA LYS A 78 -18.51 7.02 3.12
C LYS A 78 -17.54 8.14 2.75
N ASN A 79 -17.83 8.85 1.67
CA ASN A 79 -17.10 10.02 1.19
C ASN A 79 -15.59 9.78 0.97
N VAL A 80 -15.21 8.63 0.39
CA VAL A 80 -13.83 8.34 0.02
C VAL A 80 -13.34 9.33 -1.04
N ARG A 81 -12.22 10.01 -0.78
CA ARG A 81 -11.67 11.08 -1.62
C ARG A 81 -10.17 11.26 -1.36
N GLN A 82 -9.49 12.02 -2.22
CA GLN A 82 -8.14 12.52 -1.94
C GLN A 82 -8.17 13.51 -0.77
N THR A 83 -7.09 13.54 0.02
CA THR A 83 -7.04 14.47 1.15
C THR A 83 -6.74 15.90 0.73
N THR A 84 -6.98 16.83 1.66
CA THR A 84 -6.50 18.20 1.55
C THR A 84 -5.35 18.42 2.52
N ALA A 85 -4.19 18.85 2.01
CA ALA A 85 -2.99 19.04 2.83
C ALA A 85 -3.24 19.86 4.12
N LYS A 86 -2.67 19.40 5.24
CA LYS A 86 -2.73 20.07 6.55
C LYS A 86 -1.37 20.64 6.95
N LYS A 87 -1.34 21.85 7.51
CA LYS A 87 -0.10 22.44 8.04
C LYS A 87 0.31 21.71 9.33
N SER A 88 1.61 21.42 9.48
CA SER A 88 2.16 20.90 10.74
C SER A 88 2.01 21.92 11.86
N THR A 89 1.85 21.47 13.10
CA THR A 89 1.76 22.39 14.25
C THR A 89 3.13 22.85 14.75
N LEU A 90 4.21 22.19 14.32
CA LEU A 90 5.57 22.41 14.85
C LEU A 90 6.57 22.92 13.80
N ARG A 91 6.28 22.73 12.51
CA ARG A 91 7.23 23.02 11.43
C ARG A 91 6.53 23.75 10.29
N ASP A 92 7.29 24.53 9.53
CA ASP A 92 6.79 25.13 8.29
C ASP A 92 6.79 24.11 7.14
N LYS A 93 5.92 23.11 7.29
CA LYS A 93 5.65 22.08 6.27
C LYS A 93 4.17 21.74 6.26
N LYS A 94 3.73 21.12 5.16
CA LYS A 94 2.39 20.53 5.04
C LYS A 94 2.50 19.01 4.98
N TYR A 95 1.50 18.34 5.52
CA TYR A 95 1.28 16.92 5.34
C TYR A 95 0.19 16.70 4.32
N ASP A 96 0.43 15.78 3.40
CA ASP A 96 -0.46 15.49 2.27
C ASP A 96 -0.58 13.96 2.11
N PRO A 97 -1.36 13.29 2.99
CA PRO A 97 -1.65 11.87 2.86
C PRO A 97 -2.53 11.59 1.63
N ASP A 98 -2.57 10.34 1.17
CA ASP A 98 -3.16 10.02 -0.12
C ASP A 98 -4.70 10.15 -0.15
N LEU A 99 -5.40 9.51 0.80
CA LEU A 99 -6.87 9.40 0.79
C LEU A 99 -7.49 9.68 2.17
N GLU A 100 -8.76 10.05 2.21
CA GLU A 100 -9.56 10.09 3.43
C GLU A 100 -11.01 9.64 3.15
N CYS A 101 -11.67 9.16 4.19
CA CYS A 101 -13.12 8.98 4.25
C CYS A 101 -13.64 9.70 5.49
N ASP A 102 -14.91 9.55 5.86
CA ASP A 102 -15.44 10.18 7.07
C ASP A 102 -14.74 9.69 8.35
N GLU A 103 -14.29 8.44 8.37
CA GLU A 103 -13.79 7.76 9.57
C GLU A 103 -12.26 7.73 9.67
N PHE A 104 -11.54 7.68 8.55
CA PHE A 104 -10.09 7.45 8.50
C PHE A 104 -9.39 8.40 7.53
N VAL A 105 -8.10 8.60 7.78
CA VAL A 105 -7.12 9.08 6.78
C VAL A 105 -6.22 7.92 6.38
N TYR A 106 -5.79 7.87 5.13
CA TYR A 106 -5.04 6.76 4.57
C TYR A 106 -3.76 7.25 3.90
N GLU A 107 -2.66 6.55 4.16
CA GLU A 107 -1.44 6.63 3.38
C GLU A 107 -1.24 5.30 2.66
N VAL A 108 -1.08 5.33 1.35
CA VAL A 108 -0.86 4.15 0.52
C VAL A 108 0.64 3.96 0.31
N LYS A 109 1.09 2.72 0.52
CA LYS A 109 2.47 2.30 0.29
C LYS A 109 2.45 1.07 -0.60
N GLY A 110 2.51 1.34 -1.90
CA GLY A 110 2.62 0.31 -2.93
C GLY A 110 4.05 0.14 -3.41
N ARG A 111 4.41 -1.09 -3.76
CA ARG A 111 5.69 -1.41 -4.42
C ARG A 111 5.48 -2.49 -5.47
N SER A 112 6.18 -2.36 -6.60
CA SER A 112 6.20 -3.36 -7.67
C SER A 112 7.09 -4.56 -7.32
N TRP A 113 6.84 -5.69 -7.96
CA TRP A 113 7.49 -6.97 -7.68
C TRP A 113 8.89 -7.08 -8.25
N SER A 114 9.28 -6.20 -9.16
CA SER A 114 10.53 -6.27 -9.92
C SER A 114 11.53 -5.16 -9.61
N THR A 115 11.14 -4.11 -8.88
CA THR A 115 11.98 -2.90 -8.70
C THR A 115 12.81 -2.97 -7.41
N PRO A 116 14.13 -3.24 -7.50
CA PRO A 116 14.99 -3.32 -6.33
C PRO A 116 15.20 -1.94 -5.67
N GLY A 117 15.80 -1.95 -4.48
CA GLY A 117 16.16 -0.76 -3.72
C GLY A 117 15.50 -0.69 -2.36
N THR A 118 15.70 0.44 -1.67
CA THR A 118 15.31 0.67 -0.27
C THR A 118 13.94 1.34 -0.13
N ALA A 119 13.13 1.34 -1.19
CA ALA A 119 11.78 1.91 -1.15
C ALA A 119 10.93 1.27 -0.04
N GLY A 120 11.11 -0.03 0.18
CA GLY A 120 10.51 -0.83 1.24
C GLY A 120 10.69 -0.28 2.64
N GLU A 121 11.93 0.06 2.99
CA GLU A 121 12.32 0.49 4.35
C GLU A 121 11.60 1.76 4.79
N LYS A 122 11.12 2.57 3.82
CA LYS A 122 10.40 3.81 4.12
C LYS A 122 9.14 3.58 4.90
N ILE A 123 8.51 2.40 4.82
CA ILE A 123 7.30 2.12 5.60
C ILE A 123 7.57 2.26 7.11
N LEU A 124 8.74 1.84 7.59
CA LEU A 124 9.13 1.87 9.01
C LEU A 124 9.08 3.28 9.61
N GLY A 125 9.35 4.29 8.79
CA GLY A 125 9.33 5.70 9.21
C GLY A 125 8.00 6.42 9.02
N VAL A 126 6.98 5.77 8.42
CA VAL A 126 5.69 6.43 8.12
C VAL A 126 4.95 6.88 9.39
N PRO A 127 4.82 6.06 10.45
CA PRO A 127 4.16 6.49 11.68
C PRO A 127 4.86 7.69 12.33
N LEU A 128 6.20 7.74 12.28
CA LEU A 128 6.98 8.86 12.80
C LEU A 128 6.82 10.12 11.94
N LYS A 129 6.83 9.98 10.61
CA LYS A 129 6.62 11.09 9.66
C LYS A 129 5.25 11.73 9.89
N TYR A 130 4.22 10.92 10.10
CA TYR A 130 2.82 11.31 10.14
C TYR A 130 2.18 11.26 11.53
N GLY A 131 2.97 11.28 12.60
CA GLY A 131 2.47 11.22 13.98
C GLY A 131 1.46 12.30 14.35
N GLU A 132 1.48 13.46 13.66
CA GLU A 132 0.50 14.53 13.88
C GLU A 132 -0.83 14.31 13.15
N LEU A 133 -0.89 13.42 12.16
CA LEU A 133 -2.05 13.28 11.27
C LEU A 133 -3.33 12.94 12.01
N PRO A 134 -3.36 11.99 12.97
CA PRO A 134 -4.60 11.67 13.66
C PRO A 134 -5.24 12.88 14.36
N ARG A 135 -4.40 13.75 14.94
CA ARG A 135 -4.84 15.00 15.56
C ARG A 135 -5.29 16.05 14.54
N LEU A 136 -4.53 16.23 13.46
CA LEU A 136 -4.80 17.25 12.43
C LEU A 136 -6.07 16.96 11.63
N TYR A 137 -6.33 15.69 11.33
CA TYR A 137 -7.51 15.24 10.61
C TYR A 137 -8.67 14.84 11.52
N LYS A 138 -8.42 14.68 12.83
CA LYS A 138 -9.37 14.13 13.82
C LYS A 138 -9.89 12.74 13.44
N LYS A 139 -9.02 11.93 12.82
CA LYS A 139 -9.32 10.61 12.28
C LYS A 139 -8.11 9.69 12.46
N PRO A 140 -8.26 8.41 12.82
CA PRO A 140 -7.16 7.44 12.76
C PRO A 140 -6.51 7.38 11.37
N LEU A 141 -5.19 7.15 11.36
CA LEU A 141 -4.38 6.94 10.16
C LEU A 141 -4.21 5.45 9.89
N GLN A 142 -4.60 5.00 8.71
CA GLN A 142 -4.33 3.66 8.20
C GLN A 142 -3.27 3.70 7.09
N ILE A 143 -2.17 2.98 7.28
CA ILE A 143 -1.10 2.84 6.30
C ILE A 143 -1.36 1.56 5.52
N VAL A 144 -1.86 1.68 4.30
CA VAL A 144 -2.27 0.54 3.48
C VAL A 144 -1.09 0.06 2.64
N LEU A 145 -0.67 -1.18 2.86
CA LEU A 145 0.43 -1.82 2.13
C LEU A 145 -0.13 -2.59 0.94
N VAL A 146 0.43 -2.38 -0.25
CA VAL A 146 -0.10 -2.97 -1.51
C VAL A 146 1.02 -3.65 -2.31
N GLY A 147 0.71 -4.82 -2.89
CA GLY A 147 1.61 -5.57 -3.76
C GLY A 147 2.86 -6.07 -3.03
N TYR A 148 4.03 -5.91 -3.65
CA TYR A 148 5.29 -6.37 -3.04
C TYR A 148 5.60 -5.69 -1.70
N GLN A 149 5.05 -4.49 -1.44
CA GLN A 149 5.28 -3.82 -0.17
C GLN A 149 4.64 -4.57 1.01
N GLU A 150 3.47 -5.17 0.78
CA GLU A 150 2.80 -5.99 1.79
C GLU A 150 3.60 -7.28 2.02
N TYR A 151 4.00 -7.97 0.95
CA TYR A 151 4.86 -9.15 1.01
C TYR A 151 6.16 -8.88 1.78
N GLU A 152 6.87 -7.81 1.43
CA GLU A 152 8.13 -7.42 2.07
C GLU A 152 7.94 -7.11 3.57
N ALA A 153 6.82 -6.47 3.94
CA ALA A 153 6.51 -6.23 5.35
C ALA A 153 6.31 -7.55 6.11
N ARG A 154 5.52 -8.47 5.57
CA ARG A 154 5.23 -9.78 6.18
C ARG A 154 6.49 -10.63 6.31
N GLU A 155 7.20 -10.83 5.21
CA GLU A 155 8.26 -11.84 5.11
C GLU A 155 9.66 -11.32 5.47
N LYS A 156 9.96 -10.03 5.23
CA LYS A 156 11.32 -9.48 5.41
C LYS A 156 11.45 -8.58 6.62
N PHE A 157 10.42 -7.82 6.96
CA PHE A 157 10.44 -6.93 8.12
C PHE A 157 9.79 -7.52 9.36
N ALA A 158 9.37 -8.79 9.29
CA ALA A 158 8.72 -9.49 10.38
C ALA A 158 7.51 -8.73 10.95
N PHE A 159 6.75 -8.00 10.11
CA PHE A 159 5.44 -7.45 10.51
C PHE A 159 4.44 -8.57 10.86
N GLY A 160 4.89 -9.82 10.82
CA GLY A 160 4.10 -11.01 10.91
C GLY A 160 3.09 -11.02 9.78
N ASP A 161 2.06 -11.83 9.97
CA ASP A 161 0.94 -11.88 9.06
C ASP A 161 -0.02 -10.69 9.28
N LEU A 162 0.48 -9.49 9.62
CA LEU A 162 -0.30 -8.31 10.04
C LEU A 162 -1.34 -8.55 11.17
N LEU A 163 -1.47 -9.79 11.68
CA LEU A 163 -2.33 -10.22 12.79
C LEU A 163 -1.80 -11.42 13.61
N ASP A 164 -0.70 -12.12 13.25
CA ASP A 164 -0.10 -13.14 14.13
C ASP A 164 1.08 -12.60 14.94
N LYS A 165 0.82 -12.37 16.24
CA LYS A 165 1.79 -11.88 17.22
C LYS A 165 2.97 -12.82 17.46
N ASN A 166 2.86 -14.09 17.03
CA ASN A 166 3.89 -15.09 17.25
C ASN A 166 5.04 -15.02 16.23
N ASN A 167 4.84 -14.31 15.11
CA ASN A 167 5.85 -14.13 14.06
C ASN A 167 6.32 -12.67 13.95
N GLN A 168 6.58 -12.04 15.10
CA GLN A 168 7.08 -10.66 15.21
C GLN A 168 8.23 -10.62 16.22
N THR A 169 9.22 -9.74 16.00
CA THR A 169 10.16 -9.41 17.07
C THR A 169 9.45 -8.62 18.18
N THR A 170 9.96 -8.71 19.41
CA THR A 170 9.40 -7.98 20.55
C THR A 170 9.39 -6.47 20.29
N GLU A 171 10.48 -5.93 19.76
CA GLU A 171 10.66 -4.50 19.48
C GLU A 171 9.65 -3.99 18.47
N LEU A 172 9.40 -4.77 17.41
CA LEU A 172 8.42 -4.40 16.39
C LEU A 172 7.01 -4.46 16.96
N ARG A 173 6.68 -5.52 17.69
CA ARG A 173 5.36 -5.67 18.33
C ARG A 173 5.06 -4.50 19.25
N ASP A 174 6.01 -4.11 20.09
CA ASP A 174 5.86 -3.00 21.03
C ASP A 174 5.74 -1.66 20.29
N SER A 175 6.50 -1.47 19.21
CA SER A 175 6.39 -0.30 18.34
C SER A 175 5.01 -0.20 17.67
N LEU A 176 4.51 -1.31 17.12
CA LEU A 176 3.19 -1.36 16.49
C LEU A 176 2.06 -1.11 17.49
N ALA A 177 2.18 -1.67 18.71
CA ALA A 177 1.24 -1.41 19.80
C ALA A 177 1.22 0.09 20.17
N PHE A 178 2.40 0.69 20.34
CA PHE A 178 2.54 2.12 20.60
C PHE A 178 1.87 2.97 19.51
N TYR A 179 2.11 2.67 18.23
CA TYR A 179 1.47 3.41 17.13
C TYR A 179 -0.05 3.24 17.14
N LYS A 180 -0.54 2.04 17.42
CA LYS A 180 -1.98 1.77 17.48
C LYS A 180 -2.68 2.55 18.59
N GLU A 181 -2.07 2.64 19.77
CA GLU A 181 -2.54 3.50 20.87
C GLU A 181 -2.63 4.98 20.47
N HIS A 182 -1.80 5.40 19.51
CA HIS A 182 -1.79 6.73 18.94
C HIS A 182 -2.62 6.87 17.66
N ASN A 183 -3.54 5.94 17.41
CA ASN A 183 -4.45 5.93 16.24
C ASN A 183 -3.72 5.84 14.89
N ILE A 184 -2.61 5.10 14.84
CA ILE A 184 -1.88 4.81 13.60
C ILE A 184 -1.71 3.30 13.49
N GLU A 185 -2.16 2.71 12.39
CA GLU A 185 -2.00 1.27 12.15
C GLU A 185 -1.66 0.96 10.69
N TYR A 186 -0.99 -0.17 10.48
CA TYR A 186 -0.78 -0.74 9.15
C TYR A 186 -1.94 -1.66 8.80
N VAL A 187 -2.31 -1.69 7.53
CA VAL A 187 -3.38 -2.53 7.00
C VAL A 187 -2.88 -3.22 5.74
N ALA A 188 -3.03 -4.54 5.68
CA ALA A 188 -2.82 -5.28 4.45
C ALA A 188 -3.94 -4.94 3.46
N PHE A 189 -3.58 -4.64 2.22
CA PHE A 189 -4.58 -4.48 1.19
C PHE A 189 -5.30 -5.80 0.91
N THR A 190 -4.60 -6.94 1.01
CA THR A 190 -5.22 -8.25 0.85
C THR A 190 -6.30 -8.54 1.90
N ASP A 191 -6.18 -8.01 3.13
CA ASP A 191 -7.25 -8.10 4.14
C ASP A 191 -8.50 -7.30 3.74
N ILE A 192 -8.31 -6.17 3.06
CA ILE A 192 -9.42 -5.36 2.51
C ILE A 192 -10.09 -6.13 1.36
N LEU A 193 -9.29 -6.69 0.45
CA LEU A 193 -9.76 -7.51 -0.68
C LEU A 193 -10.61 -8.69 -0.20
N LYS A 194 -10.14 -9.41 0.82
CA LYS A 194 -10.89 -10.51 1.45
C LYS A 194 -12.26 -10.06 1.97
N LYS A 195 -12.31 -8.92 2.68
CA LYS A 195 -13.56 -8.38 3.23
C LYS A 195 -14.58 -7.98 2.18
N ILE A 196 -14.15 -7.70 0.94
CA ILE A 196 -15.02 -7.34 -0.18
C ILE A 196 -15.21 -8.49 -1.18
N GLY A 197 -14.83 -9.73 -0.82
CA GLY A 197 -15.15 -10.94 -1.56
C GLY A 197 -14.05 -11.48 -2.50
N PHE A 198 -12.83 -10.98 -2.43
CA PHE A 198 -11.69 -11.54 -3.16
C PHE A 198 -10.88 -12.47 -2.24
N ASP A 199 -11.34 -13.71 -2.11
CA ASP A 199 -10.71 -14.76 -1.29
C ASP A 199 -9.54 -15.46 -2.02
N TYR A 200 -8.85 -14.79 -2.95
CA TYR A 200 -7.71 -15.39 -3.65
C TYR A 200 -6.70 -15.92 -2.62
N GLY A 201 -6.34 -17.20 -2.78
CA GLY A 201 -5.54 -17.99 -1.84
C GLY A 201 -4.35 -17.19 -1.33
N CYS A 202 -4.52 -16.64 -0.13
CA CYS A 202 -3.57 -15.73 0.49
C CYS A 202 -2.26 -16.48 0.67
N TRP A 203 -1.21 -16.09 -0.04
CA TRP A 203 0.18 -16.43 0.27
C TRP A 203 0.49 -17.93 0.46
N ASN A 204 -0.23 -18.83 -0.23
CA ASN A 204 0.07 -20.28 -0.21
C ASN A 204 1.44 -20.59 -0.86
#